data_AF-A0A7G2IRI8-F1
#
_entry.id   AF-A0A7G2IRI8-F1
#
_cell.length_a   1.000
_cell.length_b   1.000
_cell.length_c   1.000
_cell.angle_alpha   90.00
_cell.angle_beta   90.00
_cell.angle_gamma   90.00
#
_symmetry.space_group_name_H-M   'P 1'
#
loop_
_entity.id
_entity.type
_entity.pdbx_description
1 polymer ?
#
loop_
_entity_poly.entity_id
_entity_poly.type
_entity_poly.pdbx_seq_one_letter_code
_entity_poly.pdbx_strand_id
1 'polypeptide(L)'
;MHENIPLIQEDELKNADINRRINSLTLVDDKGENLAFSLTLHDGKTDELLVNELQIQVLAHAIIHAINNAGMRDLALRITSLLDFLPLYDVDCQQNDNLEYDSYTQPEWKHNLFNHYLAIIYRYTDDKGKAHFCGSVVKTRAASGSKEAEAITRRLLDFSPRLKKTCRYTVPGVYQNVDGR
;
A
#
# COMPACT_ATOMS: atom_id res chain seq x y z
N MET A 1 -13.74 26.17 15.74
CA MET A 1 -13.20 25.19 14.76
C MET A 1 -14.29 24.29 14.15
N HIS A 2 -15.57 24.70 14.13
CA HIS A 2 -16.68 23.90 13.57
C HIS A 2 -17.31 24.52 12.29
N GLU A 3 -16.99 25.78 11.94
CA GLU A 3 -17.69 26.49 10.86
C GLU A 3 -17.34 26.00 9.44
N ASN A 4 -16.26 25.23 9.28
CA ASN A 4 -15.79 24.76 7.97
C ASN A 4 -15.99 23.25 7.76
N ILE A 5 -16.72 22.58 8.64
CA ILE A 5 -17.08 21.17 8.45
C ILE A 5 -18.43 21.16 7.74
N PRO A 6 -18.50 20.78 6.45
CA PRO A 6 -19.77 20.71 5.74
C PRO A 6 -20.73 19.76 6.47
N LEU A 7 -21.98 20.19 6.64
CA LEU A 7 -23.01 19.32 7.22
C LEU A 7 -23.22 18.13 6.29
N ILE A 8 -22.96 16.93 6.79
CA ILE A 8 -23.29 15.69 6.08
C ILE A 8 -24.81 15.53 6.13
N GLN A 9 -25.47 15.61 4.99
CA GLN A 9 -26.91 15.39 4.91
C GLN A 9 -27.21 13.90 4.76
N GLU A 10 -28.12 13.37 5.58
CA GLU A 10 -28.50 11.96 5.54
C GLU A 10 -29.07 11.53 4.18
N ASP A 11 -29.79 12.43 3.51
CA ASP A 11 -30.35 12.19 2.18
C ASP A 11 -29.27 12.08 1.10
N GLU A 12 -28.15 12.81 1.20
CA GLU A 12 -27.01 12.67 0.29
C GLU A 12 -26.35 11.29 0.43
N LEU A 13 -26.29 10.76 1.66
CA LEU A 13 -25.76 9.43 1.93
C LEU A 13 -26.68 8.32 1.43
N LYS A 14 -27.99 8.46 1.62
CA LYS A 14 -28.99 7.45 1.20
C LYS A 14 -29.23 7.43 -0.30
N ASN A 15 -29.16 8.59 -0.95
CA ASN A 15 -29.41 8.75 -2.38
C ASN A 15 -28.15 9.12 -3.14
N ALA A 16 -27.02 8.49 -2.79
CA ALA A 16 -25.75 8.73 -3.45
C ALA A 16 -25.87 8.45 -4.96
N ASP A 17 -25.64 9.49 -5.77
CA ASP A 17 -25.67 9.38 -7.23
C ASP A 17 -24.47 8.56 -7.72
N ILE A 18 -24.75 7.40 -8.32
CA ILE A 18 -23.73 6.51 -8.85
C ILE A 18 -22.82 7.19 -9.89
N ASN A 19 -23.34 8.20 -10.60
CA ASN A 19 -22.58 8.96 -11.58
C ASN A 19 -21.48 9.82 -10.93
N ARG A 20 -21.68 10.23 -9.67
CA ARG A 20 -20.67 10.98 -8.89
C ARG A 20 -19.59 10.11 -8.28
N ARG A 21 -19.63 8.79 -8.50
CA ARG A 21 -18.55 7.89 -8.08
C ARG A 21 -17.27 8.26 -8.82
N ILE A 22 -16.18 8.43 -8.07
CA ILE A 22 -14.85 8.67 -8.63
C ILE A 22 -14.29 7.33 -9.14
N ASN A 23 -13.96 7.27 -10.42
CA ASN A 23 -13.28 6.14 -11.06
C ASN A 23 -11.76 6.30 -11.02
N SER A 24 -11.24 7.52 -11.15
CA SER A 24 -9.80 7.81 -11.08
C SER A 24 -9.52 9.18 -10.48
N LEU A 25 -8.33 9.30 -9.87
CA LEU A 25 -7.78 10.50 -9.25
C LEU A 25 -6.37 10.71 -9.78
N THR A 26 -6.07 11.89 -10.30
CA THR A 26 -4.73 12.24 -10.82
C THR A 26 -4.28 13.58 -10.28
N LEU A 27 -3.05 13.67 -9.78
CA LEU A 27 -2.43 14.94 -9.41
C LEU A 27 -2.06 15.71 -10.69
N VAL A 28 -2.56 16.93 -10.85
CA VAL A 28 -2.40 17.75 -12.06
C VAL A 28 -1.43 18.91 -11.84
N ASP A 29 -1.40 19.47 -10.62
CA ASP A 29 -0.48 20.51 -10.22
C ASP A 29 -0.13 20.35 -8.73
N ASP A 30 1.14 20.54 -8.40
CA ASP A 30 1.69 20.50 -7.04
C ASP A 30 2.49 21.77 -6.70
N LYS A 31 2.29 22.85 -7.48
CA LYS A 31 3.01 24.11 -7.28
C LYS A 31 2.39 24.95 -6.17
N GLY A 32 3.19 25.19 -5.14
CA GLY A 32 2.83 26.07 -4.02
C GLY A 32 2.14 25.29 -2.91
N GLU A 33 1.26 25.95 -2.16
CA GLU A 33 0.63 25.37 -0.96
C GLU A 33 -0.65 24.56 -1.26
N ASN A 34 -1.05 24.47 -2.53
CA ASN A 34 -2.26 23.78 -2.96
C ASN A 34 -1.93 22.70 -3.98
N LEU A 35 -2.49 21.51 -3.76
CA LEU A 35 -2.44 20.37 -4.66
C LEU A 35 -3.74 20.33 -5.46
N ALA A 36 -3.64 20.37 -6.79
CA ALA A 36 -4.77 20.23 -7.68
C ALA A 36 -4.90 18.78 -8.16
N PHE A 37 -6.08 18.20 -7.96
CA PHE A 37 -6.40 16.85 -8.39
C PHE A 37 -7.53 16.85 -9.41
N SER A 38 -7.37 16.09 -10.48
CA SER A 38 -8.42 15.79 -11.44
C SER A 38 -9.13 14.50 -11.05
N LEU A 39 -10.45 14.57 -10.94
CA LEU A 39 -11.36 13.47 -10.63
C LEU A 39 -12.10 13.05 -11.89
N THR A 40 -11.91 11.82 -12.36
CA THR A 40 -12.78 11.29 -13.42
C THR A 40 -13.95 10.55 -12.77
N LEU A 41 -15.15 11.06 -13.01
CA LEU A 41 -16.39 10.50 -12.50
C LEU A 41 -16.86 9.31 -13.35
N HIS A 42 -17.86 8.58 -12.83
CA HIS A 42 -18.37 7.38 -13.49
C HIS A 42 -19.07 7.68 -14.81
N ASP A 43 -19.67 8.85 -14.96
CA ASP A 43 -20.28 9.33 -16.21
C ASP A 43 -19.26 9.88 -17.23
N GLY A 44 -17.96 9.83 -16.90
CA GLY A 44 -16.87 10.31 -17.75
C GLY A 44 -16.59 11.80 -17.62
N LYS A 45 -17.33 12.56 -16.79
CA LYS A 45 -17.00 13.96 -16.50
C LYS A 45 -15.73 14.04 -15.67
N THR A 46 -15.09 15.20 -15.77
CA THR A 46 -13.90 15.52 -14.99
C THR A 46 -14.17 16.72 -14.12
N ASP A 47 -13.96 16.57 -12.81
CA ASP A 47 -14.00 17.64 -11.82
C ASP A 47 -12.60 17.91 -11.26
N GLU A 48 -12.40 19.10 -10.72
CA GLU A 48 -11.15 19.50 -10.07
C GLU A 48 -11.34 19.64 -8.56
N LEU A 49 -10.43 19.03 -7.81
CA LEU A 49 -10.36 19.10 -6.35
C LEU A 49 -9.06 19.80 -5.95
N LEU A 50 -9.19 20.97 -5.36
CA LEU A 50 -8.07 21.72 -4.78
C LEU A 50 -7.95 21.39 -3.28
N VAL A 51 -6.76 20.98 -2.88
CA VAL A 51 -6.45 20.61 -1.49
C VAL A 51 -5.26 21.43 -1.02
N ASN A 52 -5.42 22.22 0.02
CA ASN A 52 -4.28 22.86 0.66
C ASN A 52 -3.44 21.80 1.41
N GLU A 53 -2.11 21.92 1.38
CA GLU A 53 -1.19 20.97 2.04
C GLU A 53 -1.52 20.80 3.54
N LEU A 54 -1.95 21.87 4.21
CA LEU A 54 -2.35 21.85 5.62
C LEU A 54 -3.62 21.01 5.87
N GLN A 55 -4.42 20.74 4.85
CA GLN A 55 -5.65 19.95 4.93
C GLN A 55 -5.43 18.46 4.66
N ILE A 56 -4.26 18.05 4.15
CA ILE A 56 -3.97 16.66 3.79
C ILE A 56 -4.16 15.72 4.98
N GLN A 57 -3.71 16.12 6.17
CA GLN A 57 -3.91 15.33 7.38
C GLN A 57 -5.39 15.14 7.68
N VAL A 58 -6.21 16.19 7.56
CA VAL A 58 -7.65 16.12 7.82
C VAL A 58 -8.35 15.18 6.84
N LEU A 59 -8.00 15.27 5.55
CA LEU A 59 -8.54 14.38 4.52
C LEU A 59 -8.18 12.92 4.78
N ALA A 60 -6.92 12.63 5.13
CA ALA A 60 -6.49 11.27 5.47
C ALA A 60 -7.30 10.72 6.66
N HIS A 61 -7.53 11.51 7.70
CA HIS A 61 -8.37 11.11 8.84
C HIS A 61 -9.81 10.86 8.41
N ALA A 62 -10.41 11.74 7.60
CA ALA A 62 -11.77 11.57 7.11
C ALA A 62 -11.94 10.26 6.31
N ILE A 63 -10.98 9.93 5.42
CA ILE A 63 -10.98 8.68 4.66
C ILE A 63 -10.91 7.47 5.61
N ILE A 64 -9.99 7.47 6.57
CA ILE A 64 -9.84 6.38 7.54
C ILE A 64 -11.12 6.21 8.37
N HIS A 65 -11.72 7.31 8.85
CA HIS A 65 -12.97 7.27 9.60
C HIS A 65 -14.14 6.74 8.76
N ALA A 66 -14.25 7.14 7.49
CA ALA A 66 -15.27 6.64 6.59
C ALA A 66 -15.17 5.12 6.39
N ILE A 67 -13.95 4.60 6.17
CA ILE A 67 -13.69 3.15 6.03
C ILE A 67 -14.07 2.40 7.31
N ASN A 68 -13.69 2.94 8.47
CA ASN A 68 -13.99 2.34 9.77
C ASN A 68 -15.50 2.32 10.06
N ASN A 69 -16.20 3.42 9.77
CA ASN A 69 -17.64 3.55 9.97
C ASN A 69 -18.44 2.62 9.04
N ALA A 70 -17.93 2.35 7.84
CA ALA A 70 -18.51 1.37 6.92
C ALA A 70 -18.27 -0.10 7.35
N GLY A 71 -17.59 -0.34 8.49
CA GLY A 71 -17.25 -1.68 8.96
C GLY A 71 -16.21 -2.39 8.10
N MET A 72 -15.53 -1.68 7.19
CA MET A 72 -14.61 -2.25 6.19
C MET A 72 -13.20 -2.44 6.75
N ARG A 73 -13.09 -3.15 7.88
CA ARG A 73 -11.82 -3.33 8.61
C ARG A 73 -10.73 -3.98 7.76
N ASP A 74 -11.08 -4.97 6.94
CA ASP A 74 -10.12 -5.64 6.05
C ASP A 74 -9.57 -4.70 4.96
N LEU A 75 -10.40 -3.78 4.46
CA LEU A 75 -9.96 -2.76 3.51
C LEU A 75 -9.01 -1.77 4.19
N ALA A 76 -9.31 -1.33 5.41
CA ALA A 76 -8.42 -0.46 6.19
C ALA A 76 -7.04 -1.10 6.37
N LEU A 77 -6.99 -2.38 6.76
CA LEU A 77 -5.73 -3.13 6.93
C LEU A 77 -4.95 -3.30 5.63
N ARG A 78 -5.64 -3.48 4.49
CA ARG A 78 -4.99 -3.56 3.17
C ARG A 78 -4.39 -2.22 2.78
N ILE A 79 -5.12 -1.12 2.96
CA ILE A 79 -4.66 0.22 2.58
C ILE A 79 -3.45 0.63 3.41
N THR A 80 -3.48 0.41 4.73
CA THR A 80 -2.33 0.73 5.59
C THR A 80 -1.09 -0.02 5.15
N SER A 81 -1.22 -1.33 4.90
CA SER A 81 -0.10 -2.17 4.47
C SER A 81 0.50 -1.77 3.12
N LEU A 82 -0.32 -1.27 2.17
CA LEU A 82 0.16 -0.72 0.89
C LEU A 82 0.94 0.60 1.05
N LEU A 83 0.78 1.30 2.18
CA LEU A 83 1.47 2.56 2.48
C LEU A 83 2.78 2.35 3.26
N ASP A 84 3.05 1.12 3.71
CA ASP A 84 4.23 0.81 4.52
C ASP A 84 5.47 0.45 3.69
N PHE A 85 5.26 -0.12 2.50
CA PHE A 85 6.36 -0.55 1.64
C PHE A 85 5.99 -0.51 0.15
N LEU A 86 7.02 -0.40 -0.69
CA LEU A 86 6.95 -0.44 -2.14
C LEU A 86 7.71 -1.68 -2.65
N PRO A 87 7.04 -2.70 -3.18
CA PRO A 87 7.73 -3.87 -3.73
C PRO A 87 8.50 -3.52 -5.00
N LEU A 88 9.74 -4.02 -5.11
CA LEU A 88 10.64 -3.79 -6.25
C LEU A 88 10.99 -5.09 -6.97
N TYR A 89 11.37 -6.12 -6.21
CA TYR A 89 11.73 -7.43 -6.72
C TYR A 89 11.17 -8.55 -5.85
N ASP A 90 10.87 -9.69 -6.48
CA ASP A 90 10.51 -10.94 -5.81
C ASP A 90 11.23 -12.10 -6.53
N VAL A 91 11.70 -13.09 -5.79
CA VAL A 91 12.61 -14.15 -6.29
C VAL A 91 12.22 -15.50 -5.68
N ASP A 92 12.12 -16.54 -6.51
CA ASP A 92 12.21 -17.95 -6.09
C ASP A 92 13.60 -18.49 -6.33
N CYS A 93 14.08 -19.25 -5.37
CA CYS A 93 15.18 -20.17 -5.58
C CYS A 93 14.61 -21.53 -6.00
N GLN A 94 14.71 -21.86 -7.28
CA GLN A 94 14.36 -23.18 -7.78
C GLN A 94 15.41 -24.23 -7.38
N GLN A 95 15.04 -25.51 -7.41
CA GLN A 95 15.89 -26.62 -6.96
C GLN A 95 17.15 -26.87 -7.83
N ASN A 96 17.25 -26.24 -9.00
CA ASN A 96 18.34 -26.42 -9.95
C ASN A 96 19.34 -25.26 -9.92
N ASP A 97 19.47 -24.56 -8.79
CA ASP A 97 20.25 -23.32 -8.62
C ASP A 97 19.83 -22.16 -9.57
N ASN A 98 18.65 -22.29 -10.19
CA ASN A 98 18.05 -21.24 -11.00
C ASN A 98 17.22 -20.30 -10.13
N LEU A 99 17.32 -19.00 -10.43
CA LEU A 99 16.52 -17.97 -9.80
C LEU A 99 15.44 -17.52 -10.80
N GLU A 100 14.19 -17.58 -10.37
CA GLU A 100 13.08 -16.99 -11.11
C GLU A 100 12.66 -15.71 -10.40
N TYR A 101 12.78 -14.57 -11.07
CA TYR A 101 12.51 -13.28 -10.46
C TYR A 101 11.47 -12.48 -11.22
N ASP A 102 10.65 -11.77 -10.46
CA ASP A 102 9.74 -10.74 -10.94
C ASP A 102 10.29 -9.37 -10.55
N SER A 103 10.12 -8.39 -11.44
CA SER A 103 10.47 -6.99 -11.18
C SER A 103 9.24 -6.11 -11.34
N TYR A 104 9.10 -5.13 -10.44
CA TYR A 104 7.97 -4.23 -10.41
C TYR A 104 8.44 -2.80 -10.68
N THR A 105 8.21 -2.32 -11.89
CA THR A 105 8.46 -0.91 -12.22
C THR A 105 7.38 -0.03 -11.61
N GLN A 106 7.79 0.98 -10.84
CA GLN A 106 6.89 1.94 -10.20
C GLN A 106 7.20 3.36 -10.67
N PRO A 107 6.21 4.28 -10.70
CA PRO A 107 6.45 5.69 -10.99
C PRO A 107 7.43 6.31 -9.98
N GLU A 108 8.26 7.25 -10.45
CA GLU A 108 9.31 7.89 -9.66
C GLU A 108 8.79 8.51 -8.35
N TRP A 109 7.62 9.17 -8.39
CA TRP A 109 7.03 9.78 -7.20
C TRP A 109 6.76 8.75 -6.08
N LYS A 110 6.44 7.49 -6.40
CA LYS A 110 6.27 6.44 -5.38
C LYS A 110 7.60 6.03 -4.77
N HIS A 111 8.67 5.99 -5.56
CA HIS A 111 10.00 5.72 -5.03
C HIS A 111 10.42 6.77 -3.99
N ASN A 112 10.02 8.03 -4.18
CA ASN A 112 10.37 9.13 -3.29
C ASN A 112 9.60 9.12 -1.95
N LEU A 113 8.56 8.29 -1.82
CA LEU A 113 7.83 8.13 -0.55
C LEU A 113 8.55 7.25 0.49
N PHE A 114 9.57 6.51 0.05
CA PHE A 114 10.27 5.50 0.83
C PHE A 114 11.78 5.68 0.71
N ASN A 115 12.51 5.71 1.83
CA ASN A 115 13.90 6.14 1.87
C ASN A 115 14.89 4.98 2.12
N HIS A 116 14.39 3.81 2.52
CA HIS A 116 15.22 2.67 2.86
C HIS A 116 14.92 1.48 1.95
N TYR A 117 15.96 0.76 1.54
CA TYR A 117 15.81 -0.55 0.91
C TYR A 117 15.88 -1.63 1.98
N LEU A 118 15.00 -2.63 1.86
CA LEU A 118 14.97 -3.79 2.73
C LEU A 118 14.95 -5.04 1.86
N ALA A 119 15.98 -5.86 2.00
CA ALA A 119 16.05 -7.19 1.42
C ALA A 119 15.56 -8.20 2.47
N ILE A 120 14.62 -9.05 2.08
CA ILE A 120 13.97 -10.02 2.95
C ILE A 120 14.16 -11.39 2.31
N ILE A 121 14.76 -12.33 3.05
CA ILE A 121 14.86 -13.73 2.67
C ILE A 121 13.96 -14.52 3.60
N TYR A 122 13.11 -15.37 3.03
CA TYR A 122 12.15 -16.16 3.80
C TYR A 122 11.97 -17.55 3.23
N ARG A 123 11.53 -18.46 4.10
CA ARG A 123 11.22 -19.85 3.76
C ARG A 123 9.79 -20.14 4.11
N TYR A 124 9.04 -20.71 3.18
CA TYR A 124 7.72 -21.26 3.45
C TYR A 124 7.66 -22.72 3.02
N THR A 125 6.71 -23.45 3.59
CA THR A 125 6.39 -24.81 3.16
C THR A 125 5.14 -24.71 2.29
N ASP A 126 4.99 -25.52 1.24
CA ASP A 126 3.75 -25.56 0.45
C ASP A 126 2.78 -26.66 0.94
N ASP A 127 1.58 -26.72 0.34
CA ASP A 127 0.49 -27.66 0.71
C ASP A 127 0.91 -29.14 0.70
N LYS A 128 2.06 -29.43 0.08
CA LYS A 128 2.64 -30.77 -0.10
C LYS A 128 3.82 -31.02 0.84
N GLY A 129 4.13 -30.10 1.75
CA GLY A 129 5.24 -30.22 2.70
C GLY A 129 6.61 -29.86 2.11
N LYS A 130 6.68 -29.30 0.89
CA LYS A 130 7.95 -28.93 0.25
C LYS A 130 8.38 -27.54 0.71
N ALA A 131 9.63 -27.40 1.14
CA ALA A 131 10.21 -26.11 1.46
C ALA A 131 10.60 -25.33 0.20
N HIS A 132 10.23 -24.06 0.16
CA HIS A 132 10.61 -23.10 -0.87
C HIS A 132 11.40 -21.96 -0.23
N PHE A 133 12.43 -21.49 -0.92
CA PHE A 133 13.28 -20.38 -0.49
C PHE A 133 13.02 -19.22 -1.42
N CYS A 134 12.61 -18.09 -0.85
CA CYS A 134 12.27 -16.91 -1.62
C CYS A 134 12.94 -15.68 -1.04
N GLY A 135 13.02 -14.64 -1.86
CA GLY A 135 13.55 -13.35 -1.46
C GLY A 135 12.76 -12.21 -2.10
N SER A 136 12.59 -11.12 -1.37
CA SER A 136 11.99 -9.90 -1.90
C SER A 136 12.83 -8.68 -1.53
N VAL A 137 12.88 -7.72 -2.44
CA VAL A 137 13.47 -6.40 -2.19
C VAL A 137 12.35 -5.38 -2.25
N VAL A 138 12.21 -4.63 -1.17
CA VAL A 138 11.20 -3.58 -1.04
C VAL A 138 11.83 -2.27 -0.58
N LYS A 139 11.15 -1.16 -0.89
CA LYS A 139 11.47 0.16 -0.34
C LYS A 139 10.53 0.45 0.83
N THR A 140 11.03 0.94 1.95
CA THR A 140 10.21 1.24 3.14
C THR A 140 10.61 2.59 3.76
N ARG A 141 9.79 3.06 4.72
CA ARG A 141 10.11 4.23 5.55
C ARG A 141 10.89 3.88 6.81
N ALA A 142 11.00 2.60 7.15
CA ALA A 142 11.69 2.13 8.34
C ALA A 142 13.13 1.76 8.01
N ALA A 143 14.06 2.15 8.88
CA ALA A 143 15.44 1.70 8.78
C ALA A 143 15.54 0.19 9.04
N SER A 144 16.53 -0.46 8.42
CA SER A 144 16.81 -1.88 8.68
C SER A 144 17.07 -2.14 10.17
N GLY A 145 16.61 -3.29 10.67
CA GLY A 145 16.77 -3.67 12.08
C GLY A 145 15.83 -2.95 13.08
N SER A 146 14.93 -2.07 12.62
CA SER A 146 13.92 -1.46 13.50
C SER A 146 12.74 -2.39 13.75
N LYS A 147 12.00 -2.17 14.86
CA LYS A 147 10.76 -2.93 15.15
C LYS A 147 9.69 -2.72 14.07
N GLU A 148 9.65 -1.53 13.50
CA GLU A 148 8.77 -1.18 12.39
C GLU A 148 9.16 -1.97 11.14
N ALA A 149 10.45 -2.10 10.82
CA ALA A 149 10.92 -2.92 9.70
C ALA A 149 10.57 -4.41 9.91
N GLU A 150 10.63 -4.93 11.14
CA GLU A 150 10.15 -6.29 11.45
C GLU A 150 8.64 -6.42 11.25
N ALA A 151 7.85 -5.43 11.70
CA ALA A 151 6.40 -5.43 11.51
C ALA A 151 6.00 -5.30 10.03
N ILE A 152 6.76 -4.52 9.26
CA ILE A 152 6.61 -4.41 7.79
C ILE A 152 6.94 -5.76 7.14
N THR A 153 8.02 -6.42 7.56
CA THR A 153 8.42 -7.73 7.06
C THR A 153 7.32 -8.78 7.31
N ARG A 154 6.78 -8.83 8.53
CA ARG A 154 5.67 -9.74 8.88
C ARG A 154 4.45 -9.49 8.00
N ARG A 155 4.03 -8.24 7.85
CA ARG A 155 2.90 -7.88 6.99
C ARG A 155 3.19 -8.23 5.53
N LEU A 156 4.38 -7.96 5.03
CA LEU A 156 4.77 -8.33 3.67
C LEU A 156 4.63 -9.85 3.44
N LEU A 157 5.02 -10.67 4.43
CA LEU A 157 4.81 -12.12 4.41
C LEU A 157 3.32 -12.50 4.43
N ASP A 158 2.49 -11.75 5.15
CA ASP A 158 1.03 -11.91 5.15
C ASP A 158 0.36 -11.45 3.82
N PHE A 159 1.05 -10.63 3.01
CA PHE A 159 0.49 -9.95 1.82
C PHE A 159 1.01 -10.41 0.45
N SER A 160 2.23 -10.95 0.32
CA SER A 160 2.79 -11.29 -1.01
C SER A 160 1.94 -12.38 -1.74
N PRO A 161 1.83 -12.33 -3.09
CA PRO A 161 1.19 -13.34 -3.94
C PRO A 161 1.99 -14.38 -4.75
N ARG A 162 3.33 -14.46 -4.78
CA ARG A 162 3.97 -15.81 -4.78
C ARG A 162 3.59 -16.52 -3.46
N LEU A 163 3.35 -15.71 -2.41
CA LEU A 163 2.69 -15.97 -1.10
C LEU A 163 1.11 -15.89 -1.08
N LYS A 164 0.39 -15.82 -2.23
CA LYS A 164 -1.11 -15.96 -2.37
C LYS A 164 -1.47 -16.98 -3.46
N LYS A 165 -0.51 -17.49 -4.22
CA LYS A 165 -0.76 -18.53 -5.24
C LYS A 165 -1.04 -19.92 -4.63
N THR A 166 -0.76 -20.15 -3.34
CA THR A 166 -0.98 -21.45 -2.68
C THR A 166 -1.33 -21.24 -1.21
N CYS A 167 -2.54 -21.60 -0.80
CA CYS A 167 -3.08 -21.33 0.55
C CYS A 167 -2.66 -22.41 1.56
N ARG A 168 -1.75 -22.08 2.50
CA ARG A 168 -1.84 -22.29 3.98
C ARG A 168 -0.50 -22.62 4.66
N TYR A 169 0.38 -21.65 5.01
CA TYR A 169 1.51 -22.03 5.89
C TYR A 169 1.93 -21.06 6.99
N THR A 170 2.46 -21.73 8.01
CA THR A 170 3.06 -21.32 9.28
C THR A 170 4.52 -20.88 9.11
N VAL A 171 4.94 -19.89 9.89
CA VAL A 171 6.24 -19.19 9.78
C VAL A 171 7.34 -19.84 10.63
N PRO A 172 8.57 -20.00 10.10
CA PRO A 172 9.75 -19.91 10.95
C PRO A 172 10.90 -19.05 10.37
N GLY A 173 11.37 -18.08 11.16
CA GLY A 173 12.71 -17.47 11.15
C GLY A 173 13.00 -16.44 10.04
N VAL A 174 13.07 -15.15 10.42
CA VAL A 174 13.60 -14.06 9.58
C VAL A 174 15.13 -14.04 9.71
N TYR A 175 15.85 -14.20 8.61
CA TYR A 175 17.30 -13.99 8.55
C TYR A 175 17.57 -12.63 7.89
N GLN A 176 17.93 -11.64 8.70
CA GLN A 176 18.44 -10.35 8.23
C GLN A 176 19.94 -10.47 7.97
N ASN A 177 20.41 -10.05 6.79
CA ASN A 177 21.82 -9.83 6.56
C ASN A 177 22.12 -8.34 6.39
N VAL A 178 23.24 -7.97 7.01
CA VAL A 178 23.68 -6.63 7.38
C VAL A 178 24.31 -5.91 6.19
N ASP A 179 23.97 -4.63 6.05
CA ASP A 179 24.66 -3.57 5.28
C ASP A 179 25.58 -4.02 4.13
N GLY A 180 25.05 -3.94 2.90
CA GLY A 180 25.85 -3.84 1.69
C GLY A 180 26.13 -2.36 1.40
N ARG A 181 27.38 -1.96 1.59
CA ARG A 181 27.95 -0.64 1.29
C ARG A 181 27.52 -0.04 -0.05
#